data_AF-A0A1J8QNW4-F1
#
_entry.id   AF-A0A1J8QNW4-F1
#
_cell.length_a   1.000
_cell.length_b   1.000
_cell.length_c   1.000
_cell.angle_alpha   90.00
_cell.angle_beta   90.00
_cell.angle_gamma   90.00
#
_symmetry.space_group_name_H-M   'P 1'
#
loop_
_entity.id
_entity.type
_entity.pdbx_description
1 polymer ?
#
loop_
_entity_poly.entity_id
_entity_poly.type
_entity_poly.pdbx_seq_one_letter_code
_entity_poly.pdbx_strand_id
1 'polypeptide(L)'
;MPKMEVQEDVKPITSSVALSHSASRPASRSASLSVKSQKAKLQDVPPDFSVIASMGQKALRVHVATIDAFPSANTKNEVAWFCIVDAVGDSQVLKEHLEELKGDESAKEQVITYVWSACAQLRGELIAKAK
;
A
#
# COMPACT_ATOMS: atom_id res chain seq x y z
N MET A 1 3.47 -13.41 58.09
CA MET A 1 4.94 -13.41 58.29
C MET A 1 5.57 -12.75 57.06
N PRO A 2 6.61 -11.93 57.21
CA PRO A 2 6.55 -10.45 57.30
C PRO A 2 7.12 -9.74 56.05
N LYS A 3 6.78 -8.46 55.80
CA LYS A 3 7.59 -7.24 56.04
C LYS A 3 9.09 -7.36 55.69
N MET A 4 9.58 -6.40 54.90
CA MET A 4 10.53 -5.32 55.28
C MET A 4 11.06 -4.74 53.94
N GLU A 5 10.84 -3.47 53.60
CA GLU A 5 11.49 -2.27 54.19
C GLU A 5 13.02 -2.40 54.05
N VAL A 6 13.72 -1.47 53.40
CA VAL A 6 14.30 -0.24 53.97
C VAL A 6 14.95 0.47 52.76
N GLN A 7 14.55 1.68 52.36
CA GLN A 7 14.88 3.00 52.95
C GLN A 7 16.37 3.36 52.76
N GLU A 8 16.69 4.53 52.21
CA GLU A 8 17.40 5.66 52.86
C GLU A 8 18.30 6.26 51.72
N ASP A 9 18.67 7.53 51.60
CA ASP A 9 18.64 8.67 52.50
C ASP A 9 18.94 9.97 51.71
N VAL A 10 18.22 11.04 52.07
CA VAL A 10 18.67 12.43 52.35
C VAL A 10 19.50 13.29 51.34
N LYS A 11 18.98 14.52 51.20
CA LYS A 11 19.43 15.79 50.54
C LYS A 11 20.74 16.39 51.17
N PRO A 12 21.33 17.59 50.87
CA PRO A 12 20.77 18.80 50.21
C PRO A 12 21.71 19.83 49.47
N ILE A 13 21.08 20.89 48.90
CA ILE A 13 21.47 22.35 48.85
C ILE A 13 22.71 22.84 48.05
N THR A 14 22.50 23.61 46.96
CA THR A 14 22.68 25.10 46.85
C THR A 14 23.08 25.63 45.44
N SER A 15 22.43 26.74 45.04
CA SER A 15 22.90 27.88 44.20
C SER A 15 23.35 27.62 42.74
N SER A 16 23.10 28.43 41.71
CA SER A 16 22.26 29.61 41.41
C SER A 16 22.45 29.90 39.90
N VAL A 17 21.65 30.84 39.38
CA VAL A 17 21.86 31.67 38.18
C VAL A 17 21.08 31.31 36.90
N ALA A 18 19.97 32.05 36.79
CA ALA A 18 19.49 32.87 35.66
C ALA A 18 19.08 32.23 34.31
N LEU A 19 17.78 32.37 34.05
CA LEU A 19 17.15 32.98 32.86
C LEU A 19 17.78 32.71 31.48
N SER A 20 17.05 31.98 30.64
CA SER A 20 16.74 32.42 29.27
C SER A 20 15.49 31.71 28.75
N HIS A 21 14.43 32.50 28.56
CA HIS A 21 13.27 32.09 27.80
C HIS A 21 13.63 32.08 26.31
N SER A 22 13.49 30.92 25.66
CA SER A 22 13.06 30.85 24.27
C SER A 22 12.52 29.45 23.99
N ALA A 23 11.20 29.35 24.03
CA ALA A 23 10.45 28.20 23.59
C ALA A 23 10.57 28.08 22.06
N SER A 24 11.65 27.47 21.59
CA SER A 24 11.73 27.03 20.20
C SER A 24 11.16 25.63 20.11
N ARG A 25 9.84 25.57 19.91
CA ARG A 25 9.15 24.36 19.46
C ARG A 25 9.94 23.78 18.27
N PRO A 26 10.42 22.52 18.30
CA PRO A 26 10.75 21.89 17.05
C PRO A 26 9.43 21.80 16.29
N ALA A 27 9.29 22.61 15.24
CA ALA A 27 8.24 22.41 14.26
C ALA A 27 8.40 20.96 13.80
N SER A 28 7.46 20.10 14.21
CA SER A 28 7.26 18.79 13.59
C SER A 28 7.11 19.09 12.12
N ARG A 29 8.20 18.91 11.39
CA ARG A 29 8.23 18.90 9.93
C ARG A 29 7.30 17.77 9.57
N SER A 30 6.05 18.13 9.27
CA SER A 30 5.16 17.27 8.53
C SER A 30 5.92 16.92 7.28
N ALA A 31 6.46 15.70 7.25
CA ALA A 31 6.95 15.11 6.04
C ALA A 31 5.72 14.99 5.15
N SER A 32 5.51 16.00 4.31
CA SER A 32 4.59 15.92 3.19
C SER A 32 5.08 14.75 2.38
N LEU A 33 4.45 13.59 2.57
CA LEU A 33 4.61 12.44 1.70
C LEU A 33 4.10 12.93 0.34
N SER A 34 5.01 13.46 -0.47
CA SER A 34 4.80 13.62 -1.90
C SER A 34 4.70 12.19 -2.41
N VAL A 35 3.47 11.67 -2.40
CA VAL A 35 3.13 10.44 -3.09
C VAL A 35 3.22 10.79 -4.57
N LYS A 36 4.45 10.84 -5.09
CA LYS A 36 4.66 10.69 -6.53
C LYS A 36 3.97 9.37 -6.82
N SER A 37 2.85 9.45 -7.56
CA SER A 37 2.17 8.27 -8.04
C SER A 37 3.18 7.52 -8.90
N GLN A 38 3.94 6.62 -8.28
CA GLN A 38 4.79 5.69 -8.98
C GLN A 38 3.81 4.82 -9.72
N LYS A 39 3.56 5.19 -10.98
CA LYS A 39 2.87 4.36 -11.94
C LYS A 39 3.61 3.02 -11.88
N ALA A 40 2.98 2.00 -11.29
CA ALA A 40 3.53 0.66 -11.29
C ALA A 40 3.86 0.37 -12.75
N LYS A 41 5.12 0.09 -13.04
CA LYS A 41 5.57 -0.19 -14.39
C LYS A 41 5.92 -1.67 -14.39
N LEU A 42 5.15 -2.46 -15.12
CA LEU A 42 5.58 -3.80 -15.52
C LEU A 42 6.88 -3.62 -16.31
N GLN A 43 8.00 -4.00 -15.71
CA GLN A 43 9.29 -4.08 -16.40
C GLN A 43 9.57 -5.58 -16.58
N ASP A 44 10.11 -5.95 -17.74
CA ASP A 44 10.52 -7.33 -18.07
C ASP A 44 9.42 -8.39 -18.19
N VAL A 45 8.18 -7.96 -18.44
CA VAL A 45 7.05 -8.86 -18.70
C VAL A 45 6.69 -8.88 -20.19
N PRO A 46 6.41 -10.07 -20.79
CA PRO A 46 5.97 -10.18 -22.18
C PRO A 46 4.84 -9.20 -22.54
N PRO A 47 4.80 -8.68 -23.79
CA PRO A 47 3.77 -7.74 -24.21
C PRO A 47 2.33 -8.25 -23.99
N ASP A 48 2.10 -9.55 -24.18
CA ASP A 48 0.77 -10.16 -24.03
C ASP A 48 0.30 -10.12 -22.57
N PHE A 49 1.20 -10.40 -21.62
CA PHE A 49 0.93 -10.30 -20.20
C PHE A 49 0.73 -8.84 -19.76
N SER A 50 1.39 -7.88 -20.42
CA SER A 50 1.15 -6.45 -20.19
C SER A 50 -0.25 -6.01 -20.62
N VAL A 51 -0.78 -6.58 -21.71
CA VAL A 51 -2.18 -6.35 -22.14
C VAL A 51 -3.14 -6.93 -21.10
N ILE A 52 -2.95 -8.19 -20.69
CA ILE A 52 -3.77 -8.84 -19.66
C ILE A 52 -3.74 -8.03 -18.35
N ALA A 53 -2.56 -7.59 -17.92
CA ALA A 53 -2.41 -6.79 -16.70
C ALA A 53 -3.12 -5.44 -16.81
N SER A 54 -3.03 -4.76 -17.96
CA SER A 54 -3.72 -3.50 -18.20
C SER A 54 -5.24 -3.66 -18.17
N MET A 55 -5.76 -4.78 -18.69
CA MET A 55 -7.17 -5.13 -18.66
C MET A 55 -7.63 -5.46 -17.24
N GLY A 56 -6.90 -6.33 -16.53
CA GLY A 56 -7.17 -6.67 -15.13
C GLY A 56 -7.12 -5.46 -14.21
N GLN A 57 -6.21 -4.51 -14.46
CA GLN A 57 -6.14 -3.26 -13.71
C GLN A 57 -7.41 -2.41 -13.89
N LYS A 58 -7.94 -2.32 -15.11
CA LYS A 58 -9.22 -1.62 -15.38
C LYS A 58 -10.38 -2.34 -14.71
N ALA A 59 -10.44 -3.67 -14.82
CA ALA A 59 -11.47 -4.48 -14.16
C ALA A 59 -11.43 -4.31 -12.64
N LEU A 60 -10.25 -4.31 -12.02
CA LEU A 60 -10.13 -4.07 -10.58
C LEU A 60 -10.63 -2.68 -10.18
N ARG A 61 -10.37 -1.65 -11.01
CA ARG A 61 -10.93 -0.30 -10.73
C ARG A 61 -12.46 -0.31 -10.74
N VAL A 62 -13.08 -1.05 -11.66
CA VAL A 62 -14.54 -1.21 -11.72
C VAL A 62 -15.02 -2.00 -10.51
N HIS A 63 -14.40 -3.13 -10.19
CA HIS A 63 -14.71 -3.95 -9.00
C HIS A 63 -14.69 -3.14 -7.71
N VAL A 64 -13.66 -2.30 -7.56
CA VAL A 64 -13.55 -1.37 -6.43
C VAL A 64 -14.67 -0.33 -6.41
N ALA A 65 -15.10 0.16 -7.58
CA ALA A 65 -16.15 1.16 -7.65
C ALA A 65 -17.56 0.58 -7.42
N THR A 66 -17.78 -0.71 -7.70
CA THR A 66 -19.15 -1.27 -7.79
C THR A 66 -19.44 -2.44 -6.85
N ILE A 67 -18.43 -3.18 -6.39
CA ILE A 67 -18.62 -4.42 -5.62
C ILE A 67 -18.16 -4.24 -4.17
N ASP A 68 -16.84 -4.24 -3.93
CA ASP A 68 -16.28 -4.38 -2.57
C ASP A 68 -15.64 -3.10 -2.00
N ALA A 69 -15.87 -1.94 -2.64
CA ALA A 69 -15.10 -0.74 -2.34
C ALA A 69 -13.59 -1.04 -2.38
N PHE A 70 -12.85 -0.79 -1.31
CA PHE A 70 -11.44 -1.14 -1.24
C PHE A 70 -11.22 -2.50 -0.56
N PRO A 71 -10.93 -3.57 -1.33
CA PRO A 71 -10.70 -4.90 -0.77
C PRO A 71 -9.46 -4.92 0.14
N SER A 72 -9.47 -5.87 1.07
CA SER A 72 -8.40 -6.05 2.04
C SER A 72 -7.15 -6.67 1.40
N ALA A 73 -5.97 -6.39 1.98
CA ALA A 73 -4.70 -6.88 1.44
C ALA A 73 -4.54 -8.40 1.53
N ASN A 74 -5.23 -9.06 2.46
CA ASN A 74 -5.24 -10.52 2.57
C ASN A 74 -5.93 -11.20 1.37
N THR A 75 -6.87 -10.53 0.71
CA THR A 75 -7.56 -11.04 -0.49
C THR A 75 -6.92 -10.52 -1.80
N LYS A 76 -5.72 -9.93 -1.74
CA LYS A 76 -5.00 -9.35 -2.90
C LYS A 76 -4.97 -10.33 -4.07
N ASN A 77 -4.45 -11.54 -3.83
CA ASN A 77 -4.21 -12.51 -4.88
C ASN A 77 -5.52 -13.01 -5.49
N GLU A 78 -6.50 -13.32 -4.64
CA GLU A 78 -7.82 -13.82 -5.06
C GLU A 78 -8.57 -12.79 -5.90
N VAL A 79 -8.69 -11.55 -5.40
CA VAL A 79 -9.44 -10.48 -6.08
C VAL A 79 -8.72 -10.02 -7.35
N ALA A 80 -7.41 -9.81 -7.30
CA ALA A 80 -6.66 -9.41 -8.49
C ALA A 80 -6.73 -10.50 -9.57
N TRP A 81 -6.57 -11.77 -9.19
CA TRP A 81 -6.67 -12.88 -10.15
C TRP A 81 -8.07 -13.00 -10.73
N PHE A 82 -9.11 -12.88 -9.90
CA PHE A 82 -10.49 -12.86 -10.36
C PHE A 82 -10.72 -11.75 -11.40
N CYS A 83 -10.29 -10.51 -11.12
CA CYS A 83 -10.41 -9.40 -12.06
C CYS A 83 -9.60 -9.62 -13.35
N ILE A 84 -8.46 -10.31 -13.30
CA ILE A 84 -7.68 -10.68 -14.49
C ILE A 84 -8.46 -11.66 -15.37
N VAL A 85 -8.99 -12.73 -14.77
CA VAL A 85 -9.77 -13.76 -15.47
C VAL A 85 -11.03 -13.16 -16.08
N ASP A 86 -11.77 -12.36 -15.30
CA ASP A 86 -12.98 -11.67 -15.76
C ASP A 86 -12.68 -10.71 -16.92
N ALA A 87 -11.57 -9.96 -16.84
CA ALA A 87 -11.20 -9.02 -17.89
C ALA A 87 -10.84 -9.70 -19.22
N VAL A 88 -10.23 -10.89 -19.18
CA VAL A 88 -9.91 -11.67 -20.38
C VAL A 88 -11.20 -12.12 -21.10
N GLY A 89 -12.26 -12.40 -20.34
CA GLY A 89 -13.56 -12.79 -20.87
C GLY A 89 -13.46 -14.03 -21.76
N ASP A 90 -14.06 -13.98 -22.95
CA ASP A 90 -14.12 -15.11 -23.88
C ASP A 90 -13.10 -15.09 -25.02
N SER A 91 -12.10 -14.19 -24.96
CA SER A 91 -11.06 -14.14 -25.99
C SER A 91 -10.16 -15.37 -25.93
N GLN A 92 -10.23 -16.22 -26.96
CA GLN A 92 -9.45 -17.45 -27.04
C GLN A 92 -7.93 -17.20 -26.95
N VAL A 93 -7.43 -16.22 -27.71
CA VAL A 93 -6.01 -15.85 -27.72
C VAL A 93 -5.53 -15.41 -26.33
N LEU A 94 -6.34 -14.59 -25.64
CA LEU A 94 -5.98 -14.13 -24.30
C LEU A 94 -6.11 -15.23 -23.25
N LYS A 95 -7.02 -16.20 -23.43
CA LYS A 95 -7.12 -17.39 -22.56
C LYS A 95 -5.87 -18.27 -22.67
N GLU A 96 -5.31 -18.43 -23.87
CA GLU A 96 -4.05 -19.16 -24.06
C GLU A 96 -2.90 -18.49 -23.29
N HIS A 97 -2.74 -17.17 -23.45
CA HIS A 97 -1.76 -16.40 -22.69
C HIS A 97 -2.04 -16.37 -21.17
N LEU A 98 -3.30 -16.46 -20.76
CA LEU A 98 -3.68 -16.54 -19.35
C LEU A 98 -3.27 -17.88 -18.72
N GLU A 99 -3.40 -18.99 -19.44
CA GLU A 99 -2.93 -20.29 -18.99
C GLU A 99 -1.38 -20.35 -18.97
N GLU A 100 -0.70 -19.72 -19.94
CA GLU A 100 0.76 -19.53 -19.89
C GLU A 100 1.18 -18.73 -18.65
N LEU A 101 0.51 -17.60 -18.40
CA LEU A 101 0.74 -16.75 -17.23
C LEU A 101 0.49 -17.51 -15.91
N LYS A 102 -0.52 -18.37 -15.87
CA LYS A 102 -0.83 -19.20 -14.70
C LYS A 102 0.26 -20.24 -14.40
N GLY A 103 0.96 -20.71 -15.44
CA GLY A 103 2.10 -21.62 -15.30
C GLY A 103 3.40 -20.94 -14.83
N ASP A 104 3.53 -19.63 -15.03
CA ASP A 104 4.68 -18.84 -14.58
C ASP A 104 4.32 -18.04 -13.31
N GLU A 105 4.60 -18.62 -12.14
CA GLU A 105 4.31 -17.99 -10.85
C GLU A 105 5.04 -16.64 -10.65
N SER A 106 6.22 -16.45 -11.27
CA SER A 106 6.94 -15.17 -11.19
C SER A 106 6.23 -14.08 -11.98
N ALA A 107 5.88 -14.36 -13.24
CA ALA A 107 5.13 -13.42 -14.08
C ALA A 107 3.74 -13.14 -13.48
N LYS A 108 3.09 -14.16 -12.96
CA LYS A 108 1.79 -14.04 -12.29
C LYS A 108 1.82 -13.12 -11.08
N GLU A 109 2.79 -13.27 -10.17
CA GLU A 109 2.90 -12.37 -9.01
C GLU A 109 3.18 -10.92 -9.44
N GLN A 110 3.98 -10.72 -10.50
CA GLN A 110 4.23 -9.39 -11.07
C GLN A 110 2.95 -8.77 -11.64
N VAL A 111 2.18 -9.54 -12.42
CA VAL A 111 0.90 -9.10 -12.99
C VAL A 111 -0.12 -8.80 -11.89
N ILE A 112 -0.26 -9.68 -10.89
CA ILE A 112 -1.15 -9.47 -9.74
C ILE A 112 -0.76 -8.20 -8.97
N THR A 113 0.54 -8.00 -8.72
CA THR A 113 1.04 -6.80 -8.03
C THR A 113 0.77 -5.54 -8.83
N TYR A 114 0.96 -5.59 -10.16
CA TYR A 114 0.63 -4.48 -11.04
C TYR A 114 -0.85 -4.15 -11.01
N VAL A 115 -1.72 -5.15 -11.19
CA VAL A 115 -3.18 -4.99 -11.17
C VAL A 115 -3.62 -4.38 -9.84
N TRP A 116 -3.14 -4.93 -8.73
CA TRP A 116 -3.44 -4.45 -7.37
C TRP A 116 -3.02 -2.99 -7.12
N SER A 117 -2.03 -2.48 -7.84
CA SER A 117 -1.61 -1.07 -7.72
C SER A 117 -2.73 -0.08 -8.03
N ALA A 118 -3.76 -0.49 -8.78
CA ALA A 118 -4.96 0.34 -9.01
C ALA A 118 -5.66 0.75 -7.71
N CYS A 119 -5.67 -0.11 -6.68
CA CYS A 119 -6.28 0.23 -5.39
C CYS A 119 -5.57 1.44 -4.76
N ALA A 120 -4.24 1.48 -4.79
CA ALA A 120 -3.46 2.61 -4.27
C ALA A 120 -3.69 3.89 -5.11
N GLN A 121 -3.72 3.74 -6.44
CA GLN A 121 -3.99 4.87 -7.35
C GLN A 121 -5.38 5.47 -7.10
N LEU A 122 -6.42 4.64 -7.00
CA LEU A 122 -7.78 5.09 -6.72
C LEU A 122 -7.91 5.78 -5.36
N ARG A 123 -7.26 5.26 -4.30
CA ARG A 123 -7.23 5.94 -2.99
C ARG A 123 -6.59 7.34 -3.11
N GLY A 124 -5.47 7.44 -3.82
CA GLY A 124 -4.79 8.72 -4.07
C GLY A 124 -5.67 9.71 -4.84
N GLU A 125 -6.33 9.25 -5.90
CA GLU A 125 -7.28 10.05 -6.68
C GLU A 125 -8.47 10.53 -5.82
N LEU A 126 -9.03 9.67 -4.97
CA LEU A 126 -10.15 10.01 -4.08
C LEU A 126 -9.77 11.07 -3.05
N ILE A 127 -8.62 10.91 -2.39
CA ILE A 127 -8.08 11.89 -1.43
C ILE A 127 -7.83 13.24 -2.12
N ALA A 128 -7.30 13.23 -3.34
CA ALA A 128 -7.04 14.46 -4.09
C ALA A 128 -8.32 15.21 -4.45
N LYS A 129 -9.41 14.50 -4.74
CA LYS A 129 -10.72 15.09 -5.08
C LYS A 129 -11.54 15.54 -3.88
N ALA A 130 -11.26 14.99 -2.69
CA ALA A 130 -11.96 15.35 -1.45
C ALA A 130 -11.38 16.59 -0.75
N LYS A 131 -10.23 17.10 -1.23
CA LYS A 131 -9.61 18.34 -0.79
C LYS A 131 -10.07 19.50 -1.65
#